data_AF-A0A0V0HIL3-F1
#
_entry.id   AF-A0A0V0HIL3-F1
#
_cell.length_a   1.000
_cell.length_b   1.000
_cell.length_c   1.000
_cell.angle_alpha   90.00
_cell.angle_beta   90.00
_cell.angle_gamma   90.00
#
_symmetry.space_group_name_H-M   'P 1'
#
loop_
_entity.id
_entity.type
_entity.pdbx_description
1 polymer ?
#
loop_
_entity_poly.entity_id
_entity_poly.type
_entity_poly.pdbx_seq_one_letter_code
_entity_poly.pdbx_strand_id
1 'polypeptide(L)'
;MFSRLKDRYKLMWGEEEIPCITLNTGASLMHKLRPQPSWDRTCTAAAAIGLLDELHDLPNFVSYGLDKQAKALEDAVEVLFEALTTRRLRMGRSITRKQRHNRDFF
;
A
#
# COMPACT_ATOMS: atom_id res chain seq x y z
N MET A 1 -4.39 -24.96 -2.64
CA MET A 1 -3.91 -24.25 -1.43
C MET A 1 -5.07 -23.69 -0.62
N PHE A 2 -6.02 -22.99 -1.26
CA PHE A 2 -7.20 -22.42 -0.60
C PHE A 2 -8.13 -23.43 0.09
N SER A 3 -8.44 -24.58 -0.54
CA SER A 3 -9.30 -25.61 0.10
C SER A 3 -8.73 -26.12 1.43
N ARG A 4 -7.42 -26.36 1.50
CA ARG A 4 -6.72 -26.73 2.74
C ARG A 4 -6.81 -25.65 3.83
N LEU A 5 -6.87 -24.38 3.43
CA LEU A 5 -7.05 -23.26 4.35
C LEU A 5 -8.48 -23.26 4.91
N LYS A 6 -9.49 -23.46 4.06
CA LYS A 6 -10.89 -23.62 4.46
C LYS A 6 -11.09 -24.81 5.41
N ASP A 7 -10.52 -25.96 5.09
CA ASP A 7 -10.64 -27.16 5.94
C ASP A 7 -10.04 -26.91 7.35
N ARG A 8 -8.88 -26.24 7.41
CA ARG A 8 -8.26 -25.85 8.69
C ARG A 8 -9.07 -24.81 9.45
N TYR A 9 -9.61 -23.83 8.74
CA TYR A 9 -10.45 -22.81 9.35
C TYR A 9 -11.71 -23.42 9.97
N LYS A 10 -12.39 -24.30 9.22
CA LYS A 10 -13.55 -25.07 9.71
C LYS A 10 -13.22 -25.92 10.93
N LEU A 11 -12.05 -26.55 10.96
CA LEU A 11 -11.60 -27.33 12.12
C LEU A 11 -11.34 -26.46 13.37
N MET A 12 -10.83 -25.24 13.20
CA MET A 12 -10.42 -24.39 14.32
C MET A 12 -11.55 -23.49 14.86
N TRP A 13 -12.40 -22.98 13.97
CA TRP A 13 -13.45 -22.01 14.29
C TRP A 13 -14.87 -22.55 14.12
N GLY A 14 -15.05 -23.75 13.54
CA GLY A 14 -16.38 -24.34 13.31
C GLY A 14 -17.19 -23.70 12.17
N GLU A 15 -16.62 -22.70 11.51
CA GLU A 15 -17.27 -21.94 10.43
C GLU A 15 -16.88 -22.48 9.05
N GLU A 16 -17.82 -22.40 8.10
CA GLU A 16 -17.66 -23.00 6.77
C GLU A 16 -16.97 -22.04 5.76
N GLU A 17 -17.02 -20.73 6.03
CA GLU A 17 -16.47 -19.70 5.17
C GLU A 17 -15.48 -18.80 5.90
N ILE A 18 -14.35 -18.51 5.25
CA ILE A 18 -13.34 -17.59 5.77
C ILE A 18 -13.80 -16.17 5.42
N PRO A 19 -13.94 -15.26 6.40
CA PRO A 19 -14.21 -13.85 6.13
C PRO A 19 -13.07 -13.27 5.27
N CYS A 20 -13.43 -12.68 4.13
CA CYS A 20 -12.50 -12.09 3.19
C CYS A 20 -12.83 -10.61 3.02
N ILE A 21 -11.79 -9.79 2.91
CA ILE A 21 -11.88 -8.41 2.45
C ILE A 21 -11.29 -8.32 1.04
N THR A 22 -11.92 -7.53 0.19
CA THR A 22 -11.39 -7.25 -1.16
C THR A 22 -10.64 -5.94 -1.09
N LEU A 23 -9.33 -5.98 -1.28
CA LEU A 23 -8.50 -4.79 -1.22
C LEU A 23 -8.24 -4.25 -2.63
N ASN A 24 -8.84 -3.11 -2.98
CA ASN A 24 -8.50 -2.40 -4.21
C ASN A 24 -7.42 -1.35 -3.93
N THR A 25 -6.15 -1.78 -3.96
CA THR A 25 -5.03 -0.85 -3.70
C THR A 25 -4.81 0.09 -4.89
N GLY A 26 -5.19 1.35 -4.73
CA GLY A 26 -4.94 2.41 -5.71
C GLY A 26 -3.47 2.85 -5.81
N ALA A 27 -3.23 3.93 -6.54
CA ALA A 27 -1.91 4.54 -6.63
C ALA A 27 -1.67 5.53 -5.47
N SER A 28 -0.63 5.31 -4.67
CA SER A 28 -0.09 6.31 -3.72
C SER A 28 0.86 7.29 -4.40
N LEU A 29 0.97 8.53 -3.87
CA LEU A 29 1.98 9.52 -4.24
C LEU A 29 3.41 8.96 -4.25
N MET A 30 3.70 7.97 -3.40
CA MET A 30 5.00 7.31 -3.37
C MET A 30 5.38 6.62 -4.69
N HIS A 31 4.41 6.23 -5.53
CA HIS A 31 4.70 5.69 -6.87
C HIS A 31 5.42 6.70 -7.76
N LYS A 32 5.22 8.01 -7.56
CA LYS A 32 5.89 9.07 -8.32
C LYS A 32 7.39 9.16 -8.03
N LEU A 33 7.86 8.63 -6.89
CA LEU A 33 9.27 8.63 -6.50
C LEU A 33 10.05 7.38 -6.95
N ARG A 34 9.34 6.35 -7.43
CA ARG A 34 9.97 5.09 -7.82
C ARG A 34 10.48 5.16 -9.28
N PRO A 35 11.55 4.40 -9.63
CA PRO A 35 11.98 4.28 -11.01
C PRO A 35 10.99 3.46 -11.84
N GLN A 36 10.65 3.89 -13.05
CA GLN A 36 9.72 3.15 -13.92
C GLN A 36 10.32 1.81 -14.40
N PRO A 37 9.51 0.73 -14.54
CA PRO A 37 8.05 0.65 -14.51
C PRO A 37 7.51 0.13 -13.16
N SER A 38 7.95 0.68 -12.04
CA SER A 38 7.54 0.22 -10.70
C SER A 38 6.08 0.55 -10.31
N TRP A 39 5.29 1.08 -11.25
CA TRP A 39 3.85 1.26 -11.14
C TRP A 39 3.08 -0.06 -11.18
N ASP A 40 3.68 -1.12 -11.73
CA ASP A 40 3.09 -2.48 -11.73
C ASP A 40 3.09 -3.13 -10.34
N ARG A 41 3.79 -2.55 -9.37
CA ARG A 41 3.90 -3.09 -8.01
C ARG A 41 3.10 -2.25 -7.05
N THR A 42 2.24 -2.91 -6.28
CA THR A 42 1.53 -2.33 -5.15
C THR A 42 2.46 -1.47 -4.28
N CYS A 43 2.05 -0.24 -3.99
CA CYS A 43 2.73 0.58 -3.00
C CYS A 43 2.28 0.18 -1.61
N THR A 44 3.23 -0.07 -0.71
CA THR A 44 2.94 -0.38 0.70
C THR A 44 2.09 0.70 1.35
N ALA A 45 2.35 1.98 1.05
CA ALA A 45 1.53 3.08 1.57
C ALA A 45 0.09 3.02 1.03
N ALA A 46 -0.09 2.78 -0.27
CA ALA A 46 -1.44 2.62 -0.85
C ALA A 46 -2.17 1.41 -0.27
N ALA A 47 -1.48 0.29 -0.08
CA ALA A 47 -2.05 -0.91 0.52
C ALA A 47 -2.44 -0.70 1.97
N ALA A 48 -1.62 0.01 2.76
CA ALA A 48 -1.92 0.31 4.15
C ALA A 48 -3.14 1.24 4.29
N ILE A 49 -3.21 2.31 3.48
CA ILE A 49 -4.35 3.24 3.48
C ILE A 49 -5.63 2.50 3.13
N GLY A 50 -5.66 1.80 1.98
CA GLY A 50 -6.85 1.07 1.56
C GLY A 50 -7.26 -0.03 2.56
N LEU A 51 -6.30 -0.67 3.23
CA LEU A 51 -6.62 -1.68 4.24
C LEU A 51 -7.31 -1.06 5.47
N LEU A 52 -6.87 0.12 5.90
CA LEU A 52 -7.49 0.82 7.02
C LEU A 52 -8.92 1.26 6.68
N ASP A 53 -9.15 1.73 5.46
CA ASP A 53 -10.49 2.09 4.98
C ASP A 53 -11.42 0.88 4.92
N GLU A 54 -11.00 -0.21 4.27
CA GLU A 54 -11.81 -1.44 4.16
C GLU A 54 -12.09 -2.07 5.54
N LEU A 55 -11.13 -2.00 6.47
CA LEU A 55 -11.34 -2.47 7.83
C LEU A 55 -12.29 -1.55 8.60
N HIS A 56 -12.29 -0.24 8.35
CA HIS A 56 -13.18 0.69 9.05
C HIS A 56 -14.65 0.34 8.84
N ASP A 57 -15.01 -0.08 7.62
CA ASP A 57 -16.39 -0.40 7.24
C ASP A 57 -16.91 -1.69 7.89
N LEU A 58 -16.03 -2.50 8.48
CA LEU A 58 -16.44 -3.70 9.20
C LEU A 58 -17.04 -3.32 10.57
N PRO A 59 -18.22 -3.87 10.95
CA PRO A 59 -18.91 -3.50 12.19
C PRO A 59 -18.06 -3.62 13.46
N ASN A 60 -17.13 -4.58 13.49
CA ASN A 60 -16.25 -4.84 14.61
C ASN A 60 -15.14 -3.79 14.77
N PHE A 61 -14.94 -2.93 13.77
CA PHE A 61 -13.79 -2.04 13.66
C PHE A 61 -14.14 -0.55 13.53
N VAL A 62 -15.41 -0.20 13.29
CA VAL A 62 -15.89 1.18 13.18
C VAL A 62 -15.45 2.05 14.38
N SER A 63 -15.45 1.50 15.59
CA SER A 63 -15.11 2.23 16.82
C SER A 63 -13.63 2.63 16.94
N TYR A 64 -12.73 2.03 16.15
CA TYR A 64 -11.30 2.34 16.21
C TYR A 64 -10.91 3.57 15.38
N GLY A 65 -11.81 4.13 14.58
CA GLY A 65 -11.53 5.31 13.75
C GLY A 65 -10.38 5.08 12.75
N LEU A 66 -10.37 3.91 12.11
CA LEU A 66 -9.33 3.53 11.15
C LEU A 66 -9.35 4.43 9.89
N ASP A 67 -10.50 4.98 9.53
CA ASP A 67 -10.66 6.03 8.52
C ASP A 67 -9.76 7.25 8.80
N LYS A 68 -9.72 7.70 10.05
CA LYS A 68 -8.88 8.84 10.47
C LYS A 68 -7.40 8.48 10.39
N GLN A 69 -7.05 7.23 10.69
CA GLN A 69 -5.68 6.74 10.56
C GLN A 69 -5.26 6.63 9.09
N ALA A 70 -6.16 6.16 8.22
CA ALA A 70 -5.96 6.12 6.77
C ALA A 70 -5.70 7.53 6.24
N LYS A 71 -6.53 8.51 6.67
CA LYS A 71 -6.37 9.91 6.28
C LYS A 71 -5.06 10.52 6.78
N ALA A 72 -4.72 10.30 8.05
CA ALA A 72 -3.46 10.78 8.60
C ALA A 72 -2.24 10.17 7.87
N LEU A 73 -2.34 8.93 7.44
CA LEU A 73 -1.29 8.26 6.67
C LEU A 73 -1.17 8.82 5.25
N GLU A 74 -2.29 9.15 4.61
CA GLU A 74 -2.32 9.85 3.32
C GLU A 74 -1.62 11.22 3.41
N ASP A 75 -1.98 12.03 4.42
CA ASP A 75 -1.39 13.36 4.64
C ASP A 75 0.12 13.25 4.95
N ALA A 76 0.52 12.28 5.78
CA ALA A 76 1.93 12.03 6.08
C ALA A 76 2.73 11.63 4.83
N VAL A 77 2.13 10.86 3.93
CA VAL A 77 2.73 10.46 2.66
C VAL A 77 2.91 11.66 1.73
N GLU A 78 1.96 12.60 1.72
CA GLU A 78 2.07 13.86 0.97
C GLU A 78 3.25 14.71 1.47
N VAL A 79 3.32 14.95 2.78
CA VAL A 79 4.43 15.71 3.40
C VAL A 79 5.78 15.03 3.12
N LEU A 80 5.84 13.70 3.25
CA LEU A 80 7.05 12.94 2.93
C LEU A 80 7.43 13.08 1.45
N PHE A 81 6.46 13.01 0.55
CA PHE A 81 6.67 13.18 -0.88
C PHE A 81 7.27 14.55 -1.21
N GLU A 82 6.73 15.62 -0.64
CA GLU A 82 7.25 16.98 -0.80
C GLU A 82 8.66 17.14 -0.26
N ALA A 83 8.92 16.63 0.95
CA ALA A 83 10.24 16.70 1.58
C ALA A 83 11.31 15.98 0.75
N LEU A 84 10.99 14.77 0.24
CA LEU A 84 11.87 13.99 -0.61
C LEU A 84 12.10 14.66 -1.97
N THR A 85 11.05 15.22 -2.56
CA THR A 85 11.13 15.95 -3.84
C THR A 85 12.02 17.17 -3.71
N THR A 86 11.79 17.99 -2.68
CA THR A 86 12.58 19.19 -2.37
C THR A 86 14.06 18.84 -2.13
N ARG A 87 14.33 17.76 -1.39
CA ARG A 87 15.71 17.28 -1.19
C ARG A 87 16.38 16.90 -2.50
N ARG A 88 15.69 16.23 -3.43
CA ARG A 88 16.26 15.86 -4.73
C ARG A 88 16.59 17.08 -5.58
N LEU A 89 15.69 18.06 -5.63
CA LEU A 89 15.89 19.32 -6.35
C LEU A 89 17.11 20.07 -5.82
N ARG A 90 17.27 20.17 -4.49
CA ARG A 90 18.46 20.78 -3.87
C ARG A 90 19.77 20.09 -4.24
N MET A 91 19.74 18.79 -4.55
CA MET A 91 20.91 18.05 -5.01
C MET A 91 21.11 18.10 -6.54
N GLY A 92 20.35 18.93 -7.26
CA GLY A 92 20.39 19.02 -8.72
C GLY A 92 19.89 17.75 -9.43
N ARG A 93 19.10 16.91 -8.76
CA ARG A 93 18.59 15.65 -9.32
C ARG A 93 17.16 15.80 -9.83
N SER A 94 16.86 15.15 -10.95
CA SER A 94 15.48 15.02 -11.45
C SER A 94 14.55 14.38 -10.41
N ILE A 95 13.31 14.88 -10.38
CA ILE A 95 12.19 14.33 -9.59
C ILE A 95 11.88 12.92 -10.08
N THR A 96 11.75 12.74 -11.39
CA THR A 96 11.62 11.42 -12.02
C THR A 96 12.93 10.66 -11.93
N ARG A 97 12.89 9.49 -11.28
CA ARG A 97 14.01 8.56 -11.26
C ARG A 97 14.02 7.81 -12.59
N LYS A 98 14.88 8.22 -13.53
CA LYS A 98 15.16 7.42 -14.74
C LYS A 98 15.55 6.01 -14.30
N GLN A 99 15.05 4.99 -15.00
CA GLN A 99 15.48 3.62 -14.79
C GLN A 99 17.01 3.61 -14.90
N ARG A 100 17.70 3.05 -13.90
CA ARG A 100 19.14 2.81 -14.06
C ARG A 100 19.22 1.76 -15.15
N HIS A 101 19.66 2.15 -16.34
CA HIS A 101 20.09 1.19 -17.34
C HIS A 101 21.24 0.43 -16.68
N ASN A 102 21.00 -0.82 -16.29
CA ASN A 102 22.07 -1.69 -15.87
C ASN A 102 22.90 -1.96 -17.13
N ARG A 103 23.95 -1.16 -17.35
CA ARG A 103 24.99 -1.47 -18.32
C ARG A 103 25.97 -2.42 -17.64
N ASP A 104 25.47 -3.57 -17.22
CA ASP A 104 26.34 -4.72 -17.02
C ASP A 104 26.35 -5.43 -18.39
N PHE A 105 27.21 -4.89 -19.26
CA PHE A 105 27.74 -5.66 -20.37
C PHE A 105 28.86 -6.53 -19.79
N PHE A 106 28.90 -7.78 -20.29
CA PHE A 106 29.81 -8.90 -20.01
C PHE A 106 29.38 -9.85 -18.88
#